data_AF-A0A9W8GXS9-F1
#
_entry.id   AF-A0A9W8GXS9-F1
#
_cell.length_a   1.000
_cell.length_b   1.000
_cell.length_c   1.000
_cell.angle_alpha   90.00
_cell.angle_beta   90.00
_cell.angle_gamma   90.00
#
_symmetry.space_group_name_H-M   'P 1'
#
loop_
_entity.id
_entity.type
_entity.pdbx_description
1 polymer ?
#
loop_
_entity_poly.entity_id
_entity_poly.type
_entity_poly.pdbx_seq_one_letter_code
_entity_poly.pdbx_strand_id
1 'polypeptide(L)'
;MNEDASGSISPDGSFTQPTQATQPTQATQKPPRGSERHEATGVFARLVPCHPHLRPLAMETVKLLSGGYTIGRLVDCDVSLDRTYVSGRHCRLYMESDSDPGKQNLYIVDNR
;
A
#
# COMPACT_ATOMS: atom_id res chain seq x y z
N MET A 1 65.28 39.00 -19.28
CA MET A 1 64.02 39.12 -18.52
C MET A 1 62.90 38.53 -19.35
N ASN A 2 62.44 37.29 -19.22
CA ASN A 2 62.82 36.07 -18.50
C ASN A 2 62.34 34.94 -19.44
N GLU A 3 63.19 33.98 -19.81
CA GLU A 3 63.32 32.64 -19.18
C GLU A 3 62.04 31.82 -19.38
N ASP A 4 62.12 30.75 -20.19
CA ASP A 4 62.13 29.35 -19.71
C ASP A 4 60.79 28.72 -20.16
N ALA A 5 60.63 27.43 -20.48
CA ALA A 5 61.46 26.26 -20.29
C ALA A 5 60.98 25.18 -21.28
N SER A 6 61.89 24.26 -21.62
CA SER A 6 61.76 22.80 -21.42
C SER A 6 60.42 22.10 -21.76
N GLY A 7 60.39 20.97 -22.45
CA GLY A 7 61.47 20.02 -22.60
C GLY A 7 61.07 18.78 -23.39
N SER A 8 62.11 18.00 -23.65
CA SER A 8 62.23 16.72 -24.34
C SER A 8 61.18 15.66 -23.99
N ILE A 9 60.65 15.01 -25.03
CA ILE A 9 59.86 13.78 -24.95
C ILE A 9 60.73 12.64 -25.44
N SER A 10 60.96 11.65 -24.58
CA SER A 10 61.42 10.29 -24.88
C SER A 10 61.29 9.47 -23.59
N PRO A 11 61.30 8.13 -23.63
CA PRO A 11 60.62 7.21 -24.55
C PRO A 11 59.88 6.14 -23.71
N ASP A 12 59.76 4.94 -24.26
CA ASP A 12 59.54 3.66 -23.59
C ASP A 12 58.11 3.10 -23.51
N GLY A 13 57.97 1.96 -24.20
CA GLY A 13 56.76 1.18 -24.28
C GLY A 13 56.53 0.34 -23.03
N SER A 14 55.32 -0.19 -22.89
CA SER A 14 55.02 -1.28 -21.97
C SER A 14 53.72 -1.97 -22.37
N PHE A 15 53.87 -3.23 -22.77
CA PHE A 15 53.04 -4.40 -22.46
C PHE A 15 51.56 -4.17 -22.09
N THR A 16 50.66 -4.57 -22.98
CA THR A 16 49.23 -4.76 -22.68
C THR A 16 48.99 -6.08 -21.96
N GLN A 17 48.48 -5.99 -20.72
CA GLN A 17 48.00 -7.12 -19.91
C GLN A 17 46.51 -7.37 -20.19
N PRO A 18 46.04 -8.63 -20.29
CA PRO A 18 44.62 -8.92 -20.42
C PRO A 18 43.92 -8.85 -19.05
N THR A 19 42.87 -8.03 -18.94
CA THR A 19 42.03 -7.96 -17.73
C THR A 19 40.94 -9.02 -17.77
N GLN A 20 40.86 -9.78 -16.67
CA GLN A 20 40.04 -10.95 -16.42
C GLN A 20 38.56 -10.59 -16.18
N ALA A 21 37.63 -11.44 -16.64
CA ALA A 21 36.20 -11.27 -16.41
C ALA A 21 35.82 -11.58 -14.95
N THR A 22 35.14 -10.64 -14.29
CA THR A 22 34.60 -10.81 -12.93
C THR A 22 33.24 -11.51 -13.00
N GLN A 23 33.13 -12.71 -12.41
CA GLN A 23 31.84 -13.36 -12.16
C GLN A 23 31.11 -12.69 -10.98
N PRO A 24 29.78 -12.48 -11.04
CA PRO A 24 29.01 -12.11 -9.87
C PRO A 24 28.73 -13.35 -8.99
N THR A 25 29.25 -13.34 -7.77
CA THR A 25 28.87 -14.28 -6.72
C THR A 25 27.45 -13.97 -6.25
N GLN A 26 26.47 -14.79 -6.65
CA GLN A 26 25.13 -14.74 -6.03
C GLN A 26 25.20 -15.43 -4.66
N ALA A 27 25.13 -14.63 -3.60
CA ALA A 27 24.87 -15.12 -2.26
C ALA A 27 23.42 -15.60 -2.18
N THR A 28 23.24 -16.89 -1.92
CA THR A 28 21.96 -17.50 -1.54
C THR A 28 21.49 -16.91 -0.22
N GLN A 29 20.66 -15.87 -0.26
CA GLN A 29 19.95 -15.39 0.92
C GLN A 29 18.72 -16.27 1.15
N LYS A 30 18.78 -17.07 2.21
CA LYS A 30 17.64 -17.76 2.79
C LYS A 30 16.68 -16.70 3.36
N PRO A 31 15.43 -16.58 2.88
CA PRO A 31 14.54 -15.54 3.38
C PRO A 31 14.28 -15.76 4.88
N PRO A 32 14.30 -14.67 5.69
CA PRO A 32 13.98 -14.76 7.10
C PRO A 32 12.53 -15.24 7.26
N ARG A 33 12.32 -16.28 8.07
CA ARG A 33 10.99 -16.66 8.58
C ARG A 33 10.58 -15.65 9.65
N GLY A 34 10.31 -14.42 9.22
CA GLY A 34 9.51 -13.49 10.00
C GLY A 34 8.06 -13.86 9.75
N SER A 35 7.32 -14.23 10.80
CA SER A 35 5.87 -14.14 10.77
C SER A 35 5.50 -12.66 10.62
N GLU A 36 5.47 -12.19 9.38
CA GLU A 36 4.82 -10.94 9.03
C GLU A 36 3.35 -11.13 9.39
N ARG A 37 2.97 -10.65 10.58
CA ARG A 37 1.57 -10.32 10.84
C ARG A 37 1.20 -9.40 9.70
N HIS A 38 0.43 -9.90 8.74
CA HIS A 38 -0.13 -9.07 7.68
C HIS A 38 -0.92 -7.97 8.37
N GLU A 39 -0.28 -6.81 8.52
CA GLU A 39 -0.95 -5.59 8.90
C GLU A 39 -1.91 -5.35 7.73
N ALA A 40 -3.19 -5.65 7.94
CA ALA A 40 -4.21 -5.62 6.89
C ALA A 40 -4.52 -4.14 6.54
N THR A 41 -3.52 -3.49 5.96
CA THR A 41 -3.52 -2.11 5.51
C THR A 41 -3.94 -2.16 4.05
N GLY A 42 -5.15 -1.69 3.77
CA GLY A 42 -5.68 -1.74 2.41
C GLY A 42 -7.18 -1.52 2.32
N VAL A 43 -7.64 -1.33 1.09
CA VAL A 43 -9.06 -1.29 0.73
C VAL A 43 -9.55 -2.73 0.62
N PHE A 44 -10.52 -3.11 1.45
CA PHE A 44 -11.17 -4.42 1.39
C PHE A 44 -12.20 -4.48 0.27
N ALA A 45 -13.05 -3.45 0.18
CA ALA A 45 -14.13 -3.37 -0.79
C ALA A 45 -14.46 -1.93 -1.14
N ARG A 46 -15.25 -1.73 -2.21
CA ARG A 46 -15.76 -0.41 -2.61
C ARG A 46 -17.28 -0.44 -2.66
N LEU A 47 -17.91 0.49 -1.97
CA LEU A 47 -19.34 0.73 -2.09
C LEU A 47 -19.57 1.65 -3.29
N VAL A 48 -20.22 1.14 -4.33
CA VAL A 48 -20.52 1.90 -5.55
C VAL A 48 -22.01 2.25 -5.55
N PRO A 49 -22.38 3.53 -5.37
CA PRO A 49 -23.78 3.91 -5.40
C PRO A 49 -24.32 3.85 -6.83
N CYS A 50 -25.58 3.41 -6.96
CA CYS A 50 -26.29 3.41 -8.24
C CYS A 50 -26.82 4.81 -8.63
N HIS A 51 -26.79 5.77 -7.71
CA HIS A 51 -27.31 7.12 -7.95
C HIS A 51 -26.16 8.07 -8.37
N PRO A 52 -26.32 8.87 -9.45
CA PRO A 52 -25.23 9.65 -10.05
C PRO A 52 -24.63 10.76 -9.16
N HIS A 53 -25.38 11.20 -8.15
CA HIS A 53 -24.92 12.25 -7.22
C HIS A 53 -24.17 11.73 -6.00
N LEU A 54 -24.07 10.41 -5.83
CA LEU A 54 -23.31 9.81 -4.73
C LEU A 54 -21.93 9.37 -5.22
N ARG A 55 -20.93 9.55 -4.36
CA ARG A 55 -19.55 9.15 -4.65
C ARG A 55 -19.32 7.70 -4.20
N PRO A 56 -18.58 6.88 -4.96
CA PRO A 56 -18.10 5.61 -4.47
C PRO A 56 -17.25 5.77 -3.21
N LEU A 57 -17.40 4.88 -2.24
CA LEU A 57 -16.63 4.87 -1.00
C LEU A 57 -15.69 3.66 -0.97
N ALA A 58 -14.39 3.90 -0.80
CA ALA A 58 -13.44 2.84 -0.50
C ALA A 58 -13.52 2.48 0.98
N MET A 59 -13.70 1.19 1.28
CA MET A 59 -13.80 0.69 2.64
C MET A 59 -12.49 0.04 3.04
N GLU A 60 -11.78 0.73 3.93
CA GLU A 60 -10.53 0.26 4.52
C GLU A 60 -10.77 -0.90 5.49
N THR A 61 -9.89 -1.91 5.41
CA THR A 61 -9.94 -3.09 6.28
C THR A 61 -9.85 -2.73 7.75
N VAL A 62 -8.95 -1.82 8.11
CA VAL A 62 -8.74 -1.36 9.50
C VAL A 62 -10.02 -0.78 10.08
N LYS A 63 -10.68 0.12 9.33
CA LYS A 63 -11.93 0.74 9.77
C LYS A 63 -13.08 -0.26 9.85
N LEU A 64 -13.16 -1.19 8.90
CA LEU A 64 -14.15 -2.27 8.94
C LEU A 64 -14.02 -3.15 10.20
N LEU A 65 -12.79 -3.39 10.67
CA LEU A 65 -12.49 -4.17 11.87
C LEU A 65 -12.62 -3.36 13.19
N SER A 66 -12.37 -2.05 13.16
CA SER A 66 -12.35 -1.20 14.37
C SER A 66 -13.71 -0.66 14.78
N GLY A 67 -14.73 -0.81 13.94
CA GLY A 67 -16.01 -0.15 14.16
C GLY A 67 -16.93 -0.11 12.94
N GLY A 68 -16.44 -0.43 11.76
CA GLY A 68 -17.27 -0.43 10.56
C GLY A 68 -17.53 0.96 9.99
N TYR A 69 -18.40 0.97 8.98
CA TYR A 69 -18.92 2.16 8.33
C TYR A 69 -20.42 2.26 8.61
N THR A 70 -20.86 3.42 9.06
CA THR A 70 -22.27 3.75 9.30
C THR A 70 -22.83 4.55 8.13
N ILE A 71 -24.01 4.17 7.68
CA ILE A 71 -24.74 4.84 6.60
C ILE A 71 -26.07 5.30 7.19
N GLY A 72 -26.40 6.57 7.05
CA GLY A 72 -27.60 7.13 7.67
C GLY A 72 -27.84 8.58 7.29
N ARG A 73 -28.89 9.18 7.85
CA ARG A 73 -29.25 10.58 7.59
C ARG A 73 -28.42 11.57 8.40
N LEU A 74 -27.93 11.18 9.57
CA LEU A 74 -27.16 12.09 10.42
C LEU A 74 -25.79 12.39 9.80
N VAL A 75 -25.27 13.58 10.13
CA VAL A 75 -23.96 14.06 9.64
C VAL A 75 -22.78 13.35 10.30
N ASP A 76 -23.01 12.67 11.42
CA ASP A 76 -22.00 11.88 12.14
C ASP A 76 -21.78 10.48 11.53
N CYS A 77 -22.58 10.09 10.53
CA CYS A 77 -22.39 8.85 9.79
C CYS A 77 -21.24 8.97 8.79
N ASP A 78 -20.55 7.85 8.53
CA ASP A 78 -19.49 7.79 7.52
C ASP A 78 -20.01 8.07 6.11
N VAL A 79 -21.25 7.66 5.84
CA VAL A 79 -22.01 8.06 4.64
C VAL A 79 -23.30 8.71 5.09
N SER A 80 -23.35 10.03 4.95
CA SER A 80 -24.56 10.81 5.22
C SER A 80 -25.43 10.91 3.97
N LEU A 81 -26.69 10.50 4.10
CA LEU A 81 -27.72 10.54 3.07
C LEU A 81 -28.84 11.48 3.54
N ASP A 82 -28.86 12.72 3.05
CA ASP A 82 -29.87 13.72 3.40
C ASP A 82 -31.22 13.42 2.73
N ARG A 83 -31.89 12.37 3.20
CA ARG A 83 -33.16 11.87 2.69
C ARG A 83 -34.06 11.51 3.86
N THR A 84 -35.29 12.02 3.86
CA THR A 84 -36.24 11.84 4.96
C THR A 84 -36.64 10.38 5.20
N TYR A 85 -36.57 9.54 4.16
CA TYR A 85 -36.85 8.10 4.25
C TYR A 85 -35.66 7.26 4.78
N VAL A 86 -34.50 7.88 5.05
CA VAL A 86 -33.34 7.21 5.65
C VAL A 86 -33.33 7.48 7.15
N SER A 87 -33.16 6.43 7.95
CA SER A 87 -33.04 6.54 9.41
C SER A 87 -31.77 7.31 9.81
N GLY A 88 -31.73 7.84 11.04
CA GLY A 88 -30.58 8.61 11.51
C GLY A 88 -29.25 7.86 11.35
N ARG A 89 -29.23 6.57 11.74
CA ARG A 89 -28.12 5.62 11.53
C ARG A 89 -28.69 4.34 10.92
N HIS A 90 -28.98 4.35 9.63
CA HIS A 90 -29.80 3.35 8.95
C HIS A 90 -29.17 1.95 8.89
N CYS A 91 -27.88 1.85 8.53
CA CYS A 91 -27.20 0.56 8.55
C CYS A 91 -25.71 0.70 8.88
N ARG A 92 -25.09 -0.43 9.20
CA ARG A 92 -23.67 -0.53 9.51
C ARG A 92 -23.03 -1.69 8.77
N LEU A 93 -21.90 -1.42 8.12
CA LEU A 93 -21.03 -2.39 7.46
C LEU A 93 -19.82 -2.63 8.35
N TYR A 94 -19.52 -3.87 8.74
CA TYR A 94 -18.36 -4.16 9.58
C TYR A 94 -17.79 -5.55 9.29
N MET A 95 -16.55 -5.79 9.71
CA MET A 95 -15.91 -7.09 9.57
C MET A 95 -15.68 -7.74 10.92
N GLU A 96 -15.79 -9.06 10.95
CA GLU A 96 -15.30 -9.89 12.05
C GLU A 96 -14.19 -10.80 11.54
N SER A 97 -13.18 -11.01 12.41
CA SER A 97 -12.14 -12.00 12.17
C SER A 97 -12.63 -13.33 12.73
N ASP A 98 -12.64 -14.37 11.89
CA ASP A 98 -12.99 -15.72 12.33
C ASP A 98 -11.80 -16.36 13.07
N SER A 99 -11.99 -17.57 13.59
CA SER A 99 -10.90 -18.37 14.18
C SER A 99 -9.84 -18.75 13.13
N ASP A 100 -10.24 -18.81 11.86
CA ASP A 100 -9.34 -18.97 10.72
C ASP A 100 -8.71 -17.61 10.33
N PRO A 101 -7.39 -17.39 10.52
CA PRO A 101 -6.74 -16.10 10.27
C PRO A 101 -6.75 -15.65 8.80
N GLY A 102 -7.13 -16.54 7.87
CA GLY A 102 -7.29 -16.23 6.45
C GLY A 102 -8.73 -15.86 6.04
N LYS A 103 -9.70 -15.94 6.95
CA LYS A 103 -11.11 -15.66 6.65
C LYS A 103 -11.56 -14.39 7.37
N GLN A 104 -12.00 -13.43 6.57
CA GLN A 104 -12.63 -12.20 7.03
C GLN A 104 -14.02 -12.13 6.43
N ASN A 105 -15.02 -11.97 7.27
CA ASN A 105 -16.41 -11.89 6.85
C ASN A 105 -16.90 -10.45 6.95
N LEU A 106 -17.55 -9.95 5.90
CA LEU A 106 -18.19 -8.63 5.87
C LEU A 106 -19.68 -8.79 6.15
N TYR A 107 -20.16 -8.07 7.16
CA TYR A 107 -21.55 -8.06 7.59
C TYR A 107 -22.23 -6.73 7.31
N ILE A 108 -23.54 -6.79 7.13
CA ILE A 108 -24.42 -5.64 7.01
C ILE A 108 -25.53 -5.79 8.05
N VAL A 109 -25.68 -4.80 8.92
CA VAL A 109 -26.76 -4.75 9.91
C VAL A 109 -27.66 -3.56 9.62
N ASP A 110 -28.94 -3.85 9.45
CA ASP A 110 -30.02 -2.87 9.33
C ASP A 110 -30.48 -2.45 10.73
N ASN A 111 -30.38 -1.16 11.03
CA ASN A 111 -30.81 -0.57 12.30
C ASN A 111 -32.20 0.01 12.09
N ARG A 112 -33.22 -0.80 12.36
CA ARG A 112 -34.62 -0.36 12.33
C ARG A 112 -34.96 0.58 13.48
#